data_AF-A0AAE2ZCV8-F1
#
_entry.id   AF-A0AAE2ZCV8-F1
#
_cell.length_a   1.000
_cell.length_b   1.000
_cell.length_c   1.000
_cell.angle_alpha   90.00
_cell.angle_beta   90.00
_cell.angle_gamma   90.00
#
_symmetry.space_group_name_H-M   'P 1'
#
loop_
_entity.id
_entity.type
_entity.pdbx_description
1 polymer ?
#
loop_
_entity_poly.entity_id
_entity_poly.type
_entity_poly.pdbx_seq_one_letter_code
_entity_poly.pdbx_strand_id
1 'polypeptide(L)'
;MLPKIDVNVCKSEDCKNFALVDCADYVKPSFKLGYRAIYCPKCGGNSYLINNDDLKKIFYPYWSFYMKNIEKACPSCYSTESIKYGTTAIGTVRYQCKNCNNVYSLKNLNKFDDVDNKLIESLLKNTK
;
A
#
# COMPACT_ATOMS: atom_id res chain seq x y z
N MET A 1 -0.19 10.44 2.32
CA MET A 1 -0.69 9.69 3.50
C MET A 1 -0.84 8.23 3.12
N LEU A 2 -0.23 7.31 3.87
CA LEU A 2 -0.33 5.87 3.58
C LEU A 2 -1.77 5.38 3.75
N PRO A 3 -2.25 4.45 2.90
CA PRO A 3 -3.59 3.93 3.02
C PRO A 3 -3.77 3.20 4.35
N LYS A 4 -4.91 3.39 5.03
CA LYS A 4 -5.28 2.56 6.20
C LYS A 4 -5.52 1.14 5.70
N ILE A 5 -4.74 0.18 6.19
CA ILE A 5 -4.90 -1.24 5.86
C ILE A 5 -5.45 -1.96 7.09
N ASP A 6 -6.61 -2.59 6.90
CA ASP A 6 -7.12 -3.62 7.79
C ASP A 6 -7.70 -4.76 6.96
N VAL A 7 -7.04 -5.92 7.01
CA VAL A 7 -7.49 -7.12 6.28
C VAL A 7 -8.36 -8.03 7.14
N ASN A 8 -8.54 -7.69 8.41
CA ASN A 8 -9.39 -8.41 9.34
C ASN A 8 -10.83 -7.94 9.16
N VAL A 9 -11.35 -8.27 7.99
CA VAL A 9 -12.70 -7.98 7.53
C VAL A 9 -13.32 -9.23 6.91
N CYS A 10 -14.64 -9.20 6.68
CA CYS A 10 -15.36 -10.25 5.98
C CYS A 10 -14.90 -10.32 4.51
N LYS A 11 -14.66 -11.55 4.04
CA LYS A 11 -14.16 -11.87 2.70
C LYS A 11 -15.19 -12.56 1.81
N SER A 12 -16.43 -12.67 2.27
CA SER A 12 -17.54 -13.22 1.49
C SER A 12 -18.15 -12.11 0.65
N GLU A 13 -17.96 -12.16 -0.67
CA GLU A 13 -18.34 -11.09 -1.61
C GLU A 13 -19.82 -10.68 -1.51
N ASP A 14 -20.72 -11.65 -1.36
CA ASP A 14 -22.17 -11.40 -1.26
C ASP A 14 -22.63 -10.95 0.16
N CYS A 15 -21.71 -10.81 1.12
CA CYS A 15 -22.07 -10.43 2.48
C CYS A 15 -22.24 -8.91 2.61
N LYS A 16 -23.28 -8.47 3.32
CA LYS A 16 -23.45 -7.05 3.69
C LYS A 16 -22.27 -6.47 4.47
N ASN A 17 -21.50 -7.32 5.14
CA ASN A 17 -20.31 -6.91 5.88
C ASN A 17 -19.03 -7.05 5.06
N PHE A 18 -19.09 -7.34 3.76
CA PHE A 18 -17.91 -7.51 2.91
C PHE A 18 -16.99 -6.27 2.98
N ALA A 19 -15.70 -6.51 3.25
CA ALA A 19 -14.66 -5.49 3.31
C ALA A 19 -14.88 -4.31 4.30
N LEU A 20 -15.84 -4.41 5.23
CA LEU A 20 -16.10 -3.34 6.20
C LEU A 20 -15.07 -3.34 7.34
N VAL A 21 -14.16 -2.36 7.35
CA VAL A 21 -13.05 -2.26 8.32
C VAL A 21 -13.53 -2.11 9.77
N ASP A 22 -14.49 -1.23 10.02
CA ASP A 22 -14.94 -0.87 11.37
C ASP A 22 -16.32 -1.48 11.69
N CYS A 23 -16.52 -2.76 11.35
CA CYS A 23 -17.77 -3.48 11.60
C CYS A 23 -17.86 -3.96 13.06
N ALA A 24 -18.89 -3.48 13.78
CA ALA A 24 -19.15 -3.84 15.18
C ALA A 24 -19.59 -5.31 15.36
N ASP A 25 -20.13 -5.94 14.31
CA ASP A 25 -20.60 -7.33 14.37
C ASP A 25 -19.47 -8.36 14.45
N TYR A 26 -18.24 -7.98 14.07
CA TYR A 26 -17.15 -8.94 13.97
C TYR A 26 -16.71 -9.45 15.32
N VAL A 27 -16.54 -10.77 15.42
CA VAL A 27 -15.91 -11.41 16.58
C VAL A 27 -14.43 -11.63 16.28
N LYS A 28 -13.57 -10.96 17.06
CA LYS A 28 -12.12 -10.94 16.90
C LYS A 28 -11.43 -10.95 18.29
N PRO A 29 -10.70 -12.02 18.68
CA PRO A 29 -10.54 -13.29 17.99
C PRO A 29 -11.74 -14.23 18.17
N SER A 30 -12.05 -15.00 17.12
CA SER A 30 -12.89 -16.20 17.17
C SER A 30 -12.01 -17.44 17.10
N PHE A 31 -12.39 -18.50 17.80
CA PHE A 31 -11.68 -19.80 17.82
C PHE A 31 -12.53 -20.97 17.30
N LYS A 32 -13.64 -20.70 16.59
CA LYS A 32 -14.55 -21.74 16.09
C LYS A 32 -13.88 -22.81 15.21
N LEU A 33 -12.76 -22.46 14.57
CA LEU A 33 -11.99 -23.36 13.71
C LEU A 33 -10.71 -23.92 14.38
N GLY A 34 -10.56 -23.75 15.70
CA GLY A 34 -9.37 -24.19 16.44
C GLY A 34 -8.13 -23.30 16.28
N TYR A 35 -8.24 -22.17 15.58
CA TYR A 35 -7.20 -21.16 15.43
C TYR A 35 -7.78 -19.73 15.52
N ARG A 36 -6.91 -18.73 15.70
CA ARG A 36 -7.31 -17.32 15.75
C ARG A 36 -7.85 -16.86 14.40
N ALA A 37 -9.15 -16.60 14.36
CA ALA A 37 -9.86 -16.13 13.19
C ALA A 37 -10.60 -14.81 13.49
N ILE A 38 -10.97 -14.10 12.43
CA ILE A 38 -12.08 -13.17 12.46
C ILE A 38 -13.34 -13.89 11.98
N TYR A 39 -14.42 -13.74 12.73
CA TYR A 39 -15.72 -14.31 12.42
C TYR A 39 -16.75 -13.21 12.10
N CYS A 40 -17.44 -13.38 10.98
CA CYS A 40 -18.57 -12.55 10.58
C CYS A 40 -19.88 -13.28 10.90
N PRO A 41 -20.71 -12.78 11.85
CA PRO A 41 -21.97 -13.44 12.18
C PRO A 41 -23.04 -13.30 11.09
N LYS A 42 -22.92 -12.33 10.17
CA LYS A 42 -23.91 -12.13 9.10
C LYS A 42 -23.90 -13.22 8.05
N CYS A 43 -22.73 -13.69 7.64
CA CYS A 43 -22.60 -14.77 6.65
C CYS A 43 -22.03 -16.07 7.22
N GLY A 44 -21.60 -16.09 8.49
CA GLY A 44 -20.91 -17.23 9.08
C GLY A 44 -19.44 -17.38 8.66
N GLY A 45 -18.91 -16.47 7.84
CA GLY A 45 -17.55 -16.51 7.33
C GLY A 45 -16.51 -16.44 8.45
N ASN A 46 -15.49 -17.30 8.36
CA ASN A 46 -14.32 -17.29 9.23
C ASN A 46 -13.08 -17.14 8.36
N SER A 47 -12.21 -16.19 8.68
CA SER A 47 -10.92 -16.05 8.00
C SER A 47 -9.81 -15.86 9.03
N TYR A 48 -8.58 -16.20 8.67
CA TYR A 48 -7.43 -16.03 9.56
C TYR A 48 -7.36 -14.59 10.10
N LEU A 49 -7.08 -14.46 11.39
CA LEU A 49 -6.75 -13.18 11.99
C LEU A 49 -5.30 -12.85 11.65
N ILE A 50 -5.09 -11.82 10.84
CA ILE A 50 -3.77 -11.44 10.32
C ILE A 50 -3.26 -10.23 11.09
N ASN A 51 -1.96 -10.21 11.38
CA ASN A 51 -1.32 -9.03 11.95
C ASN A 51 -1.20 -7.92 10.90
N ASN A 52 -2.04 -6.89 11.01
CA ASN A 52 -2.01 -5.75 10.09
C ASN A 52 -0.66 -5.03 10.07
N ASP A 53 0.11 -5.02 11.17
CA ASP A 53 1.40 -4.32 11.20
C ASP A 53 2.47 -5.05 10.38
N ASP A 54 2.43 -6.38 10.33
CA ASP A 54 3.32 -7.15 9.46
C ASP A 54 2.95 -6.95 7.99
N LEU A 55 1.66 -6.88 7.67
CA LEU A 55 1.23 -6.52 6.33
C LEU A 55 1.65 -5.11 5.93
N LYS A 56 1.54 -4.12 6.83
CA LYS A 56 2.01 -2.75 6.57
C LYS A 56 3.51 -2.72 6.26
N LYS A 57 4.33 -3.47 7.00
CA LYS A 57 5.78 -3.58 6.74
C LYS A 57 6.07 -4.12 5.34
N ILE A 58 5.25 -5.04 4.85
CA ILE A 58 5.39 -5.61 3.50
C ILE A 58 4.85 -4.65 2.43
N PHE A 59 3.67 -4.04 2.65
CA PHE A 59 2.93 -3.29 1.63
C PHE A 59 3.34 -1.83 1.50
N TYR A 60 3.67 -1.13 2.60
CA TYR A 60 3.96 0.31 2.53
C TYR A 60 5.23 0.66 1.75
N PRO A 61 6.34 -0.11 1.80
CA PRO A 61 7.49 0.13 0.93
C PRO A 61 7.12 0.04 -0.55
N TYR A 62 6.33 -0.98 -0.90
CA TYR A 62 5.77 -1.19 -2.24
C TYR A 62 4.92 0.00 -2.68
N TRP A 63 3.96 0.42 -1.84
CA TRP A 63 3.04 1.50 -2.16
C TRP A 63 3.78 2.82 -2.36
N SER A 64 4.72 3.11 -1.46
CA SER A 64 5.54 4.31 -1.52
C SER A 64 6.41 4.32 -2.77
N PHE A 65 6.97 3.18 -3.16
CA PHE A 65 7.74 3.07 -4.40
C PHE A 65 6.86 3.29 -5.63
N TYR A 66 5.72 2.61 -5.70
CA TYR A 66 4.78 2.69 -6.82
C TYR A 66 4.29 4.14 -7.00
N MET A 67 3.77 4.74 -5.93
CA MET A 67 3.29 6.13 -5.95
C MET A 67 4.38 7.10 -6.37
N LYS A 68 5.60 6.96 -5.83
CA LYS A 68 6.68 7.89 -6.15
C LYS A 68 7.19 7.71 -7.58
N ASN A 69 7.47 6.48 -8.02
CA ASN A 69 8.26 6.24 -9.23
C ASN A 69 7.41 5.87 -10.46
N ILE A 70 6.24 5.28 -10.26
CA ILE A 70 5.32 4.91 -11.35
C ILE A 70 4.31 6.05 -11.55
N GLU A 71 3.57 6.39 -10.51
CA GLU A 71 2.57 7.47 -10.54
C GLU A 71 3.20 8.88 -10.49
N LYS A 72 4.53 8.96 -10.30
CA LYS A 72 5.30 10.23 -10.20
C LYS A 72 4.78 11.18 -9.11
N ALA A 73 4.07 10.64 -8.13
CA ALA A 73 3.44 11.39 -7.07
C ALA A 73 4.46 11.83 -6.01
N CYS A 74 4.11 12.90 -5.29
CA CYS A 74 4.88 13.38 -4.15
C CYS A 74 5.00 12.30 -3.08
N PRO A 75 6.20 11.96 -2.58
CA PRO A 75 6.35 10.92 -1.58
C PRO A 75 5.74 11.27 -0.21
N SER A 76 5.52 12.57 0.06
CA SER A 76 4.98 13.02 1.35
C SER A 76 3.45 13.05 1.35
N CYS A 77 2.83 13.64 0.32
CA CYS A 77 1.37 13.80 0.28
C CYS A 77 0.66 12.98 -0.79
N TYR A 78 1.39 12.31 -1.70
CA TYR A 78 0.86 11.57 -2.85
C TYR A 78 0.05 12.39 -3.87
N SER A 79 0.17 13.72 -3.86
CA SER A 79 -0.29 14.55 -4.97
C SER A 79 0.56 14.30 -6.22
N THR A 80 -0.07 14.18 -7.38
CA THR A 80 0.59 14.09 -8.70
C THR A 80 0.97 15.46 -9.26
N GLU A 81 0.56 16.55 -8.59
CA GLU A 81 0.86 17.91 -9.01
C GLU A 81 2.26 18.34 -8.55
N SER A 82 3.16 18.48 -9.53
CA SER A 82 4.53 18.90 -9.29
C SER A 82 5.06 19.81 -10.39
N ILE A 83 6.11 20.57 -10.07
CA ILE A 83 6.90 21.35 -11.02
C ILE A 83 8.33 20.83 -11.07
N LYS A 84 9.03 21.06 -12.18
CA LYS A 84 10.49 20.89 -12.21
C LYS A 84 11.12 21.99 -11.35
N TYR A 85 11.89 21.58 -10.35
CA TYR A 85 12.52 22.46 -9.36
C TYR A 85 14.01 22.68 -9.64
N GLY A 86 14.66 21.75 -10.35
CA GLY A 86 16.06 21.85 -10.71
C GLY A 86 16.67 20.48 -10.98
N THR A 87 17.98 20.39 -10.86
CA THR A 87 18.74 19.14 -11.01
C THR A 87 19.71 18.94 -9.85
N THR A 88 20.06 17.68 -9.56
CA THR A 88 21.17 17.36 -8.66
C THR A 88 22.51 17.60 -9.36
N ALA A 89 23.62 17.61 -8.61
CA ALA A 89 24.97 17.71 -9.17
C ALA A 89 25.29 16.58 -10.18
N ILE A 90 24.67 15.40 -10.00
CA ILE A 90 24.79 14.25 -10.91
C ILE A 90 23.75 14.28 -12.06
N GLY A 91 23.04 15.39 -12.26
CA GLY A 91 22.11 15.61 -13.37
C GLY A 91 20.70 15.02 -13.20
N THR A 92 20.33 14.49 -12.03
CA THR A 92 18.98 13.94 -11.81
C THR A 92 17.97 15.07 -11.61
N VAL A 93 16.86 15.05 -12.34
CA VAL A 93 15.78 16.03 -12.19
C VAL A 93 15.16 15.98 -10.79
N ARG A 94 14.95 17.15 -10.19
CA ARG A 94 14.21 17.37 -8.96
C ARG A 94 12.85 17.97 -9.27
N TYR A 95 11.85 17.48 -8.57
CA TYR A 95 10.48 17.94 -8.62
C TYR A 95 10.13 18.57 -7.28
N GLN A 96 9.29 19.60 -7.29
CA GLN A 96 8.67 20.15 -6.10
C GLN A 96 7.16 19.96 -6.18
N CYS A 97 6.57 19.38 -5.14
CA CYS A 97 5.13 19.21 -5.05
C CYS A 97 4.44 20.56 -4.87
N LYS A 98 3.38 20.84 -5.64
CA LYS A 98 2.60 22.08 -5.51
C LYS A 98 1.77 22.13 -4.23
N ASN A 99 1.38 20.97 -3.70
CA ASN A 99 0.49 20.87 -2.55
C ASN A 99 1.24 21.02 -1.20
N CYS A 100 2.42 20.40 -1.06
CA CYS A 100 3.15 20.41 0.22
C CYS A 100 4.60 20.94 0.12
N ASN A 101 5.01 21.47 -1.03
CA ASN A 101 6.33 22.03 -1.29
C ASN A 101 7.52 21.07 -1.10
N ASN A 102 7.25 19.78 -0.87
CA ASN A 102 8.28 18.77 -0.73
C ASN A 102 9.06 18.58 -2.04
N VAL A 103 10.40 18.62 -1.96
CA VAL A 103 11.30 18.43 -3.10
C VAL A 103 11.78 16.98 -3.14
N TYR A 104 11.72 16.34 -4.31
CA TYR A 104 12.08 14.93 -4.48
C TYR A 104 12.63 14.65 -5.88
N SER A 105 13.36 13.54 -6.02
CA SER A 105 13.80 12.99 -7.30
C SER A 105 13.22 11.60 -7.51
N LEU A 106 12.93 11.27 -8.76
CA LEU A 106 12.46 9.94 -9.18
C LEU A 106 13.66 8.99 -9.28
N LYS A 107 13.48 7.70 -8.98
CA LYS A 107 14.49 6.69 -9.31
C LYS A 107 14.52 6.48 -10.83
N ASN A 108 15.70 6.23 -11.37
CA ASN A 108 15.83 5.84 -12.77
C ASN A 108 15.44 4.36 -12.91
N LEU A 109 14.19 4.12 -13.31
CA LEU A 109 13.64 2.76 -13.42
C LEU A 109 14.25 1.92 -14.55
N ASN A 110 15.05 2.51 -15.44
CA ASN A 110 15.77 1.77 -16.48
C ASN A 110 16.98 0.99 -15.92
N LYS A 111 17.39 1.29 -14.68
CA LYS A 111 18.39 0.53 -13.94
C LYS A 111 17.67 -0.34 -12.90
N PHE A 112 17.13 -1.47 -13.39
CA PHE A 112 16.40 -2.43 -12.56
C PHE A 112 17.26 -3.05 -11.45
N ASP A 113 18.58 -3.04 -11.64
CA ASP A 113 19.56 -3.65 -10.75
C ASP A 113 19.65 -2.98 -9.37
N ASP A 114 19.12 -1.76 -9.20
CA ASP A 114 19.16 -0.99 -7.95
C ASP A 114 17.92 -1.21 -7.04
N VAL A 115 17.07 -2.19 -7.35
CA VAL A 115 15.85 -2.50 -6.58
C VAL A 115 16.03 -3.82 -5.83
N ASP A 116 16.57 -3.77 -4.61
CA ASP A 116 16.66 -4.92 -3.67
C ASP A 116 15.28 -5.29 -3.08
N ASN A 117 14.27 -5.49 -3.93
CA ASN A 117 12.95 -5.92 -3.52
C ASN A 117 12.25 -6.69 -4.65
N LYS A 118 12.25 -8.02 -4.55
CA LYS A 118 11.66 -8.95 -5.53
C LYS A 118 10.19 -8.67 -5.85
N LEU A 119 9.41 -8.13 -4.90
CA LEU A 119 8.01 -7.74 -5.15
C LEU A 119 7.95 -6.51 -6.07
N ILE A 120 8.81 -5.52 -5.84
CA ILE A 120 8.88 -4.32 -6.69
C ILE A 120 9.40 -4.69 -8.09
N GLU A 121 10.41 -5.56 -8.19
CA GLU A 121 10.86 -6.08 -9.48
C GLU A 121 9.72 -6.77 -10.24
N SER A 122 8.93 -7.60 -9.56
CA SER A 122 7.79 -8.30 -10.15
C SER A 122 6.73 -7.33 -10.69
N LEU A 123 6.45 -6.24 -9.98
CA LEU A 123 5.56 -5.22 -10.52
C LEU A 123 6.07 -4.61 -11.80
N LEU A 124 7.30 -4.13 -11.80
CA LEU A 124 7.84 -3.39 -12.93
C LEU A 124 7.84 -4.26 -14.21
N LYS A 125 7.91 -5.58 -14.06
CA LYS A 125 7.77 -6.54 -15.18
C LYS A 125 6.34 -6.62 -15.72
N ASN A 126 5.33 -6.43 -14.87
CA ASN A 126 3.91 -6.56 -15.22
C ASN A 126 3.21 -5.24 -15.57
N THR A 127 3.84 -4.08 -15.35
CA THR A 127 3.28 -2.76 -15.73
C THR A 127 3.59 -2.35 -17.18
N LYS A 128 4.06 -3.26 -18.03
CA LYS A 128 4.33 -3.02 -19.46
C LYS A 128 3.18 -3.48 -20.35
#